data_AF-A0A921Z3P6-F1
#
_entry.id   AF-A0A921Z3P6-F1
#
_cell.length_a   1.000
_cell.length_b   1.000
_cell.length_c   1.000
_cell.angle_alpha   90.00
_cell.angle_beta   90.00
_cell.angle_gamma   90.00
#
_symmetry.space_group_name_H-M   'P 1'
#
loop_
_entity.id
_entity.type
_entity.pdbx_description
1 polymer ?
#
loop_
_entity_poly.entity_id
_entity_poly.type
_entity_poly.pdbx_seq_one_letter_code
_entity_poly.pdbx_strand_id
1 'polypeptide(L)'
;MGDELTKVLKEYANNEIVNKSLSAGLENVSITLTAIEEYRNCEVQRLEAKVIGELSQYESICKHAREEVKHSISVREKELARKKVLDKTRERQPFNRQQVTYAETELQKASAEMSRTAKGLSEQTEFFERRKLQQLKSLLTDFVMIEMTFHAKAVELLTVAYQQIADINDKADLENFRRKLRSPEKQVNTGISARSSSLASLMTTYSPSKDNDNSLVNKNIKSPEKPGMNRSTSLAALMNQSSSKDEDQTTDTEESEEEDTSEETESR
;
A
#
# COMPACT_ATOMS: atom_id res chain seq x y z
N MET A 1 14.21 0.57 -0.64
CA MET A 1 15.36 0.10 0.15
C MET A 1 15.56 -1.40 -0.03
N GLY A 2 14.48 -2.20 -0.03
CA GLY A 2 14.55 -3.65 -0.31
C GLY A 2 15.00 -4.01 -1.73
N ASP A 3 14.60 -3.25 -2.76
CA ASP A 3 15.02 -3.51 -4.14
C ASP A 3 16.55 -3.45 -4.33
N GLU A 4 17.20 -2.45 -3.73
CA GLU A 4 18.66 -2.29 -3.86
C GLU A 4 19.39 -3.40 -3.09
N LEU A 5 18.93 -3.75 -1.89
CA LEU A 5 19.50 -4.86 -1.11
C LEU A 5 19.39 -6.18 -1.88
N THR A 6 18.20 -6.49 -2.40
CA THR A 6 17.93 -7.66 -3.23
C THR A 6 18.90 -7.74 -4.40
N LYS A 7 19.06 -6.63 -5.13
CA LYS A 7 19.97 -6.55 -6.28
C LYS A 7 21.43 -6.79 -5.89
N VAL A 8 21.90 -6.20 -4.79
CA VAL A 8 23.28 -6.39 -4.30
C VAL A 8 23.52 -7.83 -3.87
N LEU A 9 22.59 -8.45 -3.16
CA LEU A 9 22.70 -9.86 -2.75
C LEU A 9 22.78 -10.79 -3.96
N LYS A 10 21.90 -10.58 -4.94
CA LYS A 10 21.90 -11.32 -6.20
C LYS A 10 23.19 -11.12 -7.00
N GLU A 11 23.69 -9.89 -7.09
CA GLU A 11 24.96 -9.61 -7.77
C GLU A 11 26.14 -10.31 -7.08
N TYR A 12 26.19 -10.27 -5.75
CA TYR A 12 27.22 -10.99 -4.99
C TYR A 12 27.10 -12.51 -5.21
N ALA A 13 25.89 -13.07 -5.08
CA ALA A 13 25.62 -14.49 -5.28
C ALA A 13 26.12 -14.98 -6.64
N ASN A 14 25.84 -14.23 -7.71
CA ASN A 14 26.27 -14.55 -9.08
C ASN A 14 27.79 -14.50 -9.28
N ASN A 15 28.47 -13.61 -8.57
CA ASN A 15 29.92 -13.44 -8.67
C ASN A 15 30.70 -14.35 -7.70
N GLU A 16 30.02 -14.98 -6.73
CA GLU A 16 30.63 -15.88 -5.77
C GLU A 16 30.86 -17.28 -6.36
N ILE A 17 32.10 -17.52 -6.82
CA ILE A 17 32.48 -18.75 -7.52
C ILE A 17 33.05 -19.80 -6.55
N VAL A 18 33.46 -19.42 -5.35
CA VAL A 18 34.16 -20.30 -4.39
C VAL A 18 33.22 -20.83 -3.32
N ASN A 19 32.49 -19.92 -2.66
CA ASN A 19 31.61 -20.24 -1.54
C ASN A 19 30.20 -20.59 -2.07
N LYS A 20 30.01 -21.85 -2.45
CA LYS A 20 28.79 -22.31 -3.14
C LYS A 20 27.56 -22.30 -2.24
N SER A 21 27.71 -22.63 -0.96
CA SER A 21 26.59 -22.58 -0.02
C SER A 21 26.16 -21.14 0.23
N LEU A 22 27.10 -20.22 0.40
CA LEU A 22 26.85 -18.79 0.54
C LEU A 22 26.17 -18.22 -0.70
N SER A 23 26.70 -18.50 -1.89
CA SER A 23 26.11 -18.07 -3.16
C SER A 23 24.64 -18.51 -3.28
N ALA A 24 24.33 -19.78 -3.03
CA ALA A 24 22.97 -20.29 -3.07
C ALA A 24 22.06 -19.67 -1.99
N GLY A 25 22.56 -19.53 -0.76
CA GLY A 25 21.81 -18.89 0.34
C GLY A 25 21.46 -17.45 0.03
N LEU A 26 22.40 -16.67 -0.53
CA LEU A 26 22.17 -15.28 -0.90
C LEU A 26 21.19 -15.11 -2.06
N GLU A 27 21.22 -16.00 -3.07
CA GLU A 27 20.22 -16.01 -4.14
C GLU A 27 18.81 -16.31 -3.58
N ASN A 28 18.70 -17.30 -2.70
CA ASN A 28 17.43 -17.66 -2.07
C ASN A 28 16.86 -16.50 -1.22
N VAL A 29 17.71 -15.87 -0.40
CA VAL A 29 17.33 -14.70 0.40
C VAL A 29 16.88 -13.55 -0.51
N SER A 30 17.61 -13.28 -1.60
CA SER A 30 17.22 -12.28 -2.59
C SER A 30 15.82 -12.54 -3.16
N ILE A 31 15.49 -13.78 -3.49
CA ILE A 31 14.16 -14.15 -4.01
C ILE A 31 13.09 -13.87 -2.93
N THR A 32 13.33 -14.29 -1.70
CA THR A 32 12.39 -14.07 -0.58
C THR A 32 12.17 -12.58 -0.30
N LEU A 33 13.23 -11.77 -0.33
CA LEU A 33 13.13 -10.31 -0.17
C LEU A 33 12.36 -9.66 -1.33
N THR A 34 12.53 -10.17 -2.56
CA THR A 34 11.73 -9.72 -3.71
C THR A 34 10.24 -9.94 -3.46
N ALA A 35 9.85 -11.12 -2.96
CA ALA A 35 8.46 -11.41 -2.64
C ALA A 35 7.91 -10.46 -1.56
N ILE A 36 8.69 -10.10 -0.53
CA ILE A 36 8.28 -9.12 0.49
C ILE A 36 7.98 -7.76 -0.16
N GLU A 37 8.81 -7.30 -1.09
CA GLU A 37 8.59 -6.03 -1.79
C GLU A 37 7.36 -6.09 -2.71
N GLU A 38 7.07 -7.23 -3.32
CA GLU A 38 5.81 -7.42 -4.07
C GLU A 38 4.58 -7.28 -3.16
N TYR A 39 4.59 -7.92 -1.98
CA TYR A 39 3.52 -7.77 -0.99
C TYR A 39 3.40 -6.32 -0.48
N ARG A 40 4.51 -5.63 -0.28
CA ARG A 40 4.52 -4.20 0.08
C ARG A 40 3.90 -3.34 -1.02
N ASN A 41 4.20 -3.62 -2.27
CA ASN A 41 3.59 -2.91 -3.39
C ASN A 41 2.06 -3.15 -3.46
N CYS A 42 1.61 -4.38 -3.19
CA CYS A 42 0.19 -4.69 -3.08
C CYS A 42 -0.48 -3.96 -1.90
N GLU A 43 0.17 -3.88 -0.75
CA GLU A 43 -0.28 -3.08 0.39
C GLU A 43 -0.48 -1.61 0.00
N VAL A 44 0.52 -0.99 -0.62
CA VAL A 44 0.46 0.41 -1.07
C VAL A 44 -0.73 0.62 -2.01
N GLN A 45 -0.90 -0.23 -3.03
CA GLN A 45 -2.04 -0.13 -3.95
C GLN A 45 -3.39 -0.27 -3.24
N ARG A 46 -3.49 -1.15 -2.25
CA ARG A 46 -4.72 -1.34 -1.46
C ARG A 46 -5.01 -0.14 -0.57
N LEU A 47 -3.99 0.45 0.06
CA LEU A 47 -4.13 1.68 0.85
C LEU A 47 -4.55 2.84 -0.05
N GLU A 48 -3.94 3.00 -1.21
CA GLU A 48 -4.31 4.01 -2.19
C GLU A 48 -5.78 3.88 -2.61
N ALA A 49 -6.23 2.67 -2.94
CA ALA A 49 -7.60 2.44 -3.40
C ALA A 49 -8.64 2.57 -2.29
N LYS A 50 -8.44 1.90 -1.15
CA LYS A 50 -9.47 1.75 -0.11
C LYS A 50 -9.45 2.83 0.97
N VAL A 51 -8.32 3.51 1.15
CA VAL A 51 -8.16 4.52 2.21
C VAL A 51 -8.03 5.90 1.58
N ILE A 52 -7.00 6.10 0.77
CA ILE A 52 -6.72 7.43 0.20
C ILE A 52 -7.82 7.81 -0.79
N GLY A 53 -8.20 6.91 -1.71
CA GLY A 53 -9.23 7.14 -2.71
C GLY A 53 -10.60 7.49 -2.10
N GLU A 54 -10.97 6.83 -0.99
CA GLU A 54 -12.20 7.15 -0.27
C GLU A 54 -12.14 8.50 0.45
N LEU A 55 -11.00 8.85 1.07
CA LEU A 55 -10.81 10.17 1.69
C LEU A 55 -10.83 11.30 0.66
N SER A 56 -10.24 11.10 -0.52
CA SER A 56 -10.19 12.11 -1.57
C SER A 56 -11.59 12.53 -2.06
N GLN A 57 -12.59 11.66 -1.97
CA GLN A 57 -13.97 11.99 -2.36
C GLN A 57 -14.63 13.02 -1.42
N TYR A 58 -14.16 13.15 -0.18
CA TYR A 58 -14.77 14.04 0.82
C TYR A 58 -14.64 15.52 0.46
N GLU A 59 -13.68 15.92 -0.36
CA GLU A 59 -13.60 17.29 -0.87
C GLU A 59 -14.89 17.67 -1.62
N SER A 60 -15.33 16.81 -2.54
CA SER A 60 -16.54 16.99 -3.34
C SER A 60 -17.80 16.90 -2.49
N ILE A 61 -17.88 15.90 -1.61
CA ILE A 61 -19.03 15.70 -0.71
C ILE A 61 -19.22 16.93 0.19
N CYS A 62 -18.15 17.43 0.80
CA CYS A 62 -18.21 18.61 1.66
C CYS A 62 -18.55 19.87 0.87
N LYS A 63 -18.10 19.99 -0.39
CA LYS A 63 -18.47 21.10 -1.27
C LYS A 63 -19.98 21.11 -1.51
N HIS A 64 -20.57 19.98 -1.87
CA HIS A 64 -22.00 19.88 -2.10
C HIS A 64 -22.80 20.20 -0.82
N ALA A 65 -22.39 19.66 0.34
CA ALA A 65 -23.04 19.99 1.61
C ALA A 65 -23.02 21.50 1.92
N ARG A 66 -21.91 22.20 1.63
CA ARG A 66 -21.83 23.67 1.78
C ARG A 66 -22.76 24.41 0.82
N GLU A 67 -22.93 23.92 -0.41
CA GLU A 67 -23.83 24.51 -1.40
C GLU A 67 -25.30 24.41 -0.94
N GLU A 68 -25.70 23.25 -0.39
CA GLU A 68 -27.05 23.06 0.18
C GLU A 68 -27.32 24.00 1.36
N VAL A 69 -26.35 24.18 2.27
CA VAL A 69 -26.46 25.15 3.36
C VAL A 69 -26.63 26.57 2.82
N LYS A 70 -25.82 26.96 1.83
CA LYS A 70 -25.90 28.29 1.19
C LYS A 70 -27.25 28.50 0.52
N HIS A 71 -27.80 27.49 -0.13
CA HIS A 71 -29.13 27.54 -0.74
C HIS A 71 -30.21 27.79 0.31
N SER A 72 -30.19 27.03 1.42
CA SER A 72 -31.13 27.19 2.53
C SER A 72 -31.08 28.60 3.15
N ILE A 73 -29.88 29.16 3.33
CA ILE A 73 -29.71 30.55 3.80
C ILE A 73 -30.35 31.54 2.81
N SER A 74 -30.15 31.36 1.50
CA SER A 74 -30.74 32.24 0.50
C SER A 74 -32.27 32.19 0.49
N VAL A 75 -32.88 31.01 0.65
CA VAL A 75 -34.34 30.85 0.77
C VAL A 75 -34.86 31.57 2.01
N ARG A 76 -34.18 31.43 3.16
CA ARG A 76 -34.52 32.16 4.39
C ARG A 76 -34.42 33.68 4.21
N GLU A 77 -33.39 34.18 3.55
CA GLU A 77 -33.25 35.62 3.27
C GLU A 77 -34.41 36.17 2.43
N LYS A 78 -34.89 35.38 1.44
CA LYS A 78 -36.07 35.75 0.64
C LYS A 78 -37.34 35.80 1.50
N GLU A 79 -37.54 34.84 2.39
CA GLU A 79 -38.68 34.83 3.33
C GLU A 79 -38.67 36.06 4.24
N LEU A 80 -37.52 36.38 4.85
CA LEU A 80 -37.34 37.59 5.65
C LEU A 80 -37.56 38.88 4.84
N ALA A 81 -37.15 38.92 3.58
CA ALA A 81 -37.40 40.07 2.70
C ALA A 81 -38.89 40.24 2.41
N ARG A 82 -39.63 39.15 2.14
CA ARG A 82 -41.10 39.20 1.95
C ARG A 82 -41.82 39.66 3.22
N LYS A 83 -41.35 39.22 4.40
CA LYS A 83 -41.90 39.66 5.69
C LYS A 83 -41.76 41.17 5.89
N LYS A 84 -40.56 41.72 5.64
CA LYS A 84 -40.32 43.17 5.68
C LYS A 84 -41.20 43.96 4.71
N VAL A 85 -41.52 43.41 3.54
CA VAL A 85 -42.42 44.05 2.56
C VAL A 85 -43.85 44.09 3.10
N LEU A 86 -44.34 42.99 3.68
CA LEU A 86 -45.66 42.94 4.30
C LEU A 86 -45.80 43.96 5.44
N ASP A 87 -44.82 44.00 6.35
CA ASP A 87 -44.82 44.92 7.49
C ASP A 87 -44.91 46.38 7.02
N LYS A 88 -44.07 46.77 6.05
CA LYS A 88 -44.10 48.12 5.44
C LYS A 88 -45.41 48.44 4.73
N THR A 89 -46.03 47.45 4.07
CA THR A 89 -47.29 47.64 3.35
C THR A 89 -48.44 47.90 4.33
N ARG A 90 -48.48 47.15 5.44
CA ARG A 90 -49.44 47.34 6.53
C ARG A 90 -49.32 48.71 7.19
N GLU A 91 -48.10 49.18 7.42
CA GLU A 91 -47.84 50.52 7.99
C GLU A 91 -48.25 51.66 7.06
N ARG A 92 -47.91 51.57 5.77
CA ARG A 92 -48.07 52.68 4.81
C ARG A 92 -49.47 52.78 4.22
N GLN A 93 -50.13 51.64 3.98
CA GLN A 93 -51.42 51.59 3.29
C GLN A 93 -52.40 50.63 3.98
N PRO A 94 -52.81 50.91 5.24
CA PRO A 94 -53.66 50.00 6.01
C PRO A 94 -55.04 49.76 5.38
N PHE A 95 -55.56 50.71 4.60
CA PHE A 95 -56.86 50.59 3.92
C PHE A 95 -56.77 49.94 2.53
N ASN A 96 -55.57 49.74 1.98
CA ASN A 96 -55.39 49.05 0.70
C ASN A 96 -55.36 47.54 0.90
N ARG A 97 -56.53 46.98 1.17
CA ARG A 97 -56.71 45.57 1.53
C ARG A 97 -56.18 44.62 0.44
N GLN A 98 -56.33 44.96 -0.84
CA GLN A 98 -55.83 44.14 -1.95
C GLN A 98 -54.30 44.02 -1.92
N GLN A 99 -53.59 45.13 -1.69
CA GLN A 99 -52.12 45.12 -1.66
C GLN A 99 -51.58 44.37 -0.44
N VAL A 100 -52.26 44.51 0.72
CA VAL A 100 -51.92 43.74 1.93
C VAL A 100 -52.12 42.23 1.69
N THR A 101 -53.29 41.81 1.18
CA THR A 101 -53.56 40.39 0.88
C THR A 101 -52.57 39.79 -0.12
N TYR A 102 -52.15 40.57 -1.12
CA TYR A 102 -51.13 40.12 -2.07
C TYR A 102 -49.77 39.88 -1.38
N ALA A 103 -49.31 40.82 -0.54
CA ALA A 103 -48.07 40.67 0.22
C ALA A 103 -48.12 39.51 1.22
N GLU A 104 -49.27 39.27 1.86
CA GLU A 104 -49.51 38.11 2.72
C GLU A 104 -49.36 36.79 1.96
N THR A 105 -49.95 36.71 0.77
CA THR A 105 -49.88 35.52 -0.09
C THR A 105 -48.44 35.22 -0.51
N GLU A 106 -47.68 36.24 -0.89
CA GLU A 106 -46.26 36.08 -1.28
C GLU A 106 -45.39 35.67 -0.09
N LEU A 107 -45.63 36.20 1.11
CA LEU A 107 -44.96 35.74 2.33
C LEU A 107 -45.33 34.28 2.65
N GLN A 108 -46.59 33.90 2.51
CA GLN A 108 -47.05 32.54 2.77
C GLN A 108 -46.36 31.52 1.84
N LYS A 109 -46.22 31.85 0.55
CA LYS A 109 -45.46 31.01 -0.40
C LYS A 109 -43.99 30.88 0.00
N ALA A 110 -43.33 32.00 0.32
CA ALA A 110 -41.92 31.99 0.73
C ALA A 110 -41.71 31.23 2.06
N SER A 111 -42.67 31.32 2.99
CA SER A 111 -42.64 30.59 4.26
C SER A 111 -42.80 29.08 4.06
N ALA A 112 -43.69 28.67 3.13
CA ALA A 112 -43.86 27.27 2.77
C ALA A 112 -42.60 26.69 2.10
N GLU A 113 -41.98 27.44 1.18
CA GLU A 113 -40.70 27.07 0.57
C GLU A 113 -39.60 26.93 1.63
N MET A 114 -39.47 27.91 2.54
CA MET A 114 -38.50 27.86 3.62
C MET A 114 -38.70 26.66 4.54
N SER A 115 -39.95 26.36 4.94
CA SER A 115 -40.25 25.20 5.77
C SER A 115 -39.83 23.88 5.08
N ARG A 116 -40.11 23.76 3.78
CA ARG A 116 -39.69 22.61 2.98
C ARG A 116 -38.17 22.48 2.89
N THR A 117 -37.47 23.58 2.58
CA THR A 117 -36.01 23.59 2.46
C THR A 117 -35.32 23.34 3.81
N ALA A 118 -35.88 23.84 4.91
CA ALA A 118 -35.36 23.57 6.26
C ALA A 118 -35.45 22.09 6.63
N LYS A 119 -36.59 21.45 6.32
CA LYS A 119 -36.77 20.02 6.54
C LYS A 119 -35.76 19.20 5.72
N GLY A 120 -35.63 19.50 4.42
CA GLY A 120 -34.67 18.83 3.54
C GLY A 120 -33.21 19.00 4.01
N LEU A 121 -32.83 20.20 4.46
CA LEU A 121 -31.49 20.43 5.01
C LEU A 121 -31.23 19.61 6.28
N SER A 122 -32.23 19.47 7.16
CA SER A 122 -32.13 18.66 8.37
C SER A 122 -31.88 17.19 8.03
N GLU A 123 -32.67 16.63 7.11
CA GLU A 123 -32.54 15.24 6.65
C GLU A 123 -31.17 15.01 6.00
N GLN A 124 -30.71 15.94 5.16
CA GLN A 124 -29.41 15.84 4.49
C GLN A 124 -28.24 15.97 5.49
N THR A 125 -28.39 16.78 6.53
CA THR A 125 -27.39 16.93 7.61
C THR A 125 -27.27 15.64 8.41
N GLU A 126 -28.39 15.03 8.76
CA GLU A 126 -28.40 13.73 9.45
C GLU A 126 -27.78 12.64 8.58
N PHE A 127 -28.15 12.58 7.29
CA PHE A 127 -27.59 11.64 6.34
C PHE A 127 -26.07 11.81 6.20
N PHE A 128 -25.59 13.04 6.07
CA PHE A 128 -24.17 13.35 5.99
C PHE A 128 -23.42 12.87 7.23
N GLU A 129 -23.95 13.13 8.43
CA GLU A 129 -23.31 12.73 9.69
C GLU A 129 -23.28 11.20 9.83
N ARG A 130 -24.39 10.53 9.53
CA ARG A 130 -24.49 9.06 9.55
C ARG A 130 -23.49 8.42 8.60
N ARG A 131 -23.42 8.93 7.35
CA ARG A 131 -22.47 8.47 6.34
C ARG A 131 -21.03 8.68 6.81
N LYS A 132 -20.69 9.86 7.34
CA LYS A 132 -19.35 10.17 7.85
C LYS A 132 -18.89 9.16 8.91
N LEU A 133 -19.75 8.89 9.89
CA LEU A 133 -19.44 7.94 10.97
C LEU A 133 -19.21 6.52 10.44
N GLN A 134 -20.08 6.03 9.56
CA GLN A 134 -19.98 4.70 8.97
C GLN A 134 -18.74 4.55 8.08
N GLN A 135 -18.47 5.54 7.23
CA GLN A 135 -17.32 5.50 6.32
C GLN A 135 -16.00 5.62 7.08
N LEU A 136 -15.90 6.48 8.11
CA LEU A 136 -14.68 6.57 8.92
C LEU A 136 -14.39 5.25 9.63
N LYS A 137 -15.42 4.60 10.18
CA LYS A 137 -15.29 3.28 10.79
C LYS A 137 -14.78 2.25 9.77
N SER A 138 -15.39 2.21 8.58
CA SER A 138 -14.97 1.28 7.51
C SER A 138 -13.53 1.53 7.09
N LEU A 139 -13.16 2.79 6.86
CA LEU A 139 -11.84 3.17 6.39
C LEU A 139 -10.74 2.80 7.37
N LEU A 140 -10.94 3.05 8.66
CA LEU A 140 -9.99 2.65 9.69
C LEU A 140 -9.90 1.13 9.80
N THR A 141 -11.01 0.43 9.61
CA THR A 141 -11.04 -1.05 9.58
C THR A 141 -10.26 -1.57 8.39
N ASP A 142 -10.49 -1.04 7.19
CA ASP A 142 -9.75 -1.41 5.98
C ASP A 142 -8.25 -1.14 6.13
N PHE A 143 -7.86 0.02 6.67
CA PHE A 143 -6.47 0.36 6.95
C PHE A 143 -5.79 -0.70 7.82
N VAL A 144 -6.37 -0.98 9.00
CA VAL A 144 -5.81 -1.96 9.94
C VAL A 144 -5.74 -3.36 9.30
N MET A 145 -6.78 -3.78 8.58
CA MET A 145 -6.81 -5.09 7.92
C MET A 145 -5.75 -5.23 6.82
N ILE A 146 -5.50 -4.15 6.06
CA ILE A 146 -4.47 -4.14 5.00
C ILE A 146 -3.07 -4.29 5.63
N GLU A 147 -2.74 -3.47 6.64
CA GLU A 147 -1.46 -3.51 7.35
C GLU A 147 -1.26 -4.86 8.05
N MET A 148 -2.28 -5.40 8.73
CA MET A 148 -2.22 -6.72 9.35
C MET A 148 -1.91 -7.83 8.33
N THR A 149 -2.53 -7.77 7.15
CA THR A 149 -2.31 -8.75 6.08
C THR A 149 -0.86 -8.69 5.58
N PHE A 150 -0.35 -7.48 5.34
CA PHE A 150 1.04 -7.30 4.92
C PHE A 150 2.01 -7.78 6.00
N HIS A 151 1.85 -7.33 7.23
CA HIS A 151 2.74 -7.69 8.33
C HIS A 151 2.76 -9.21 8.59
N ALA A 152 1.61 -9.88 8.53
CA ALA A 152 1.55 -11.33 8.65
C ALA A 152 2.41 -12.02 7.57
N LYS A 153 2.27 -11.58 6.31
CA LYS A 153 3.06 -12.12 5.19
C LYS A 153 4.54 -11.75 5.28
N ALA A 154 4.86 -10.55 5.73
CA ALA A 154 6.23 -10.11 5.92
C ALA A 154 6.94 -10.96 6.99
N VAL A 155 6.30 -11.23 8.13
CA VAL A 155 6.87 -12.08 9.19
C VAL A 155 7.06 -13.51 8.71
N GLU A 156 6.10 -14.08 8.00
CA GLU A 156 6.20 -15.41 7.37
C GLU A 156 7.43 -15.49 6.46
N LEU A 157 7.57 -14.56 5.52
CA LEU A 157 8.69 -14.54 4.57
C LEU A 157 10.04 -14.22 5.23
N LEU A 158 10.08 -13.33 6.23
CA LEU A 158 11.29 -13.06 6.99
C LEU A 158 11.75 -14.29 7.79
N THR A 159 10.83 -15.12 8.26
CA THR A 159 11.14 -16.39 8.91
C THR A 159 11.77 -17.38 7.91
N VAL A 160 11.25 -17.43 6.67
CA VAL A 160 11.85 -18.22 5.59
C VAL A 160 13.26 -17.70 5.26
N ALA A 161 13.44 -16.39 5.11
CA ALA A 161 14.75 -15.79 4.86
C ALA A 161 15.75 -16.09 5.98
N TYR A 162 15.30 -16.07 7.24
CA TYR A 162 16.13 -16.45 8.39
C TYR A 162 16.62 -17.89 8.30
N GLN A 163 15.74 -18.83 7.94
CA GLN A 163 16.12 -20.24 7.74
C GLN A 163 17.11 -20.40 6.57
N GLN A 164 16.87 -19.73 5.45
CA GLN A 164 17.78 -19.74 4.29
C GLN A 164 19.20 -19.28 4.65
N ILE A 165 19.31 -18.29 5.56
CA ILE A 165 20.61 -17.83 6.08
C ILE A 165 21.21 -18.88 7.03
N ALA A 166 20.40 -19.47 7.91
CA ALA A 166 20.85 -20.49 8.86
C ALA A 166 21.37 -21.76 8.16
N ASP A 167 20.85 -22.08 6.98
CA ASP A 167 21.25 -23.24 6.18
C ASP A 167 22.58 -23.04 5.42
N ILE A 168 23.16 -21.83 5.44
CA ILE A 168 24.46 -21.56 4.82
C ILE A 168 25.55 -22.34 5.57
N ASN A 169 26.20 -23.26 4.86
CA ASN A 169 27.27 -24.10 5.39
C ASN A 169 28.65 -23.45 5.17
N ASP A 170 28.99 -22.53 6.08
CA ASP A 170 30.27 -21.83 6.12
C ASP A 170 31.49 -22.77 6.19
N LYS A 171 31.37 -23.91 6.89
CA LYS A 171 32.44 -24.92 6.99
C LYS A 171 32.76 -25.57 5.66
N ALA A 172 31.72 -25.99 4.90
CA ALA A 172 31.88 -26.58 3.59
C ALA A 172 32.49 -25.57 2.60
N ASP A 173 32.03 -24.32 2.67
CA ASP A 173 32.56 -23.24 1.83
C ASP A 173 34.02 -22.91 2.14
N LEU A 174 34.40 -22.85 3.42
CA LEU A 174 35.80 -22.66 3.81
C LEU A 174 36.69 -23.83 3.36
N GLU A 175 36.17 -25.06 3.38
CA GLU A 175 36.89 -26.21 2.83
C GLU A 175 37.07 -26.09 1.31
N ASN A 176 36.03 -25.70 0.57
CA ASN A 176 36.11 -25.43 -0.86
C ASN A 176 37.14 -24.34 -1.18
N PHE A 177 37.17 -23.28 -0.39
CA PHE A 177 38.18 -22.23 -0.49
C PHE A 177 39.61 -22.78 -0.28
N ARG A 178 39.83 -23.56 0.79
CA ARG A 178 41.14 -24.20 1.07
C ARG A 178 41.58 -25.15 -0.05
N ARG A 179 40.65 -25.92 -0.64
CA ARG A 179 40.92 -26.80 -1.77
C ARG A 179 41.38 -26.00 -2.99
N LYS A 180 40.68 -24.91 -3.34
CA LYS A 180 41.10 -24.01 -4.44
C LYS A 180 42.45 -23.33 -4.18
N LEU A 181 42.78 -23.02 -2.92
CA LEU A 181 44.07 -22.43 -2.58
C LEU A 181 45.23 -23.42 -2.74
N ARG A 182 45.01 -24.70 -2.43
CA ARG A 182 46.00 -25.78 -2.54
C ARG A 182 46.19 -26.29 -3.96
N SER A 183 45.12 -26.24 -4.77
CA SER A 183 45.15 -26.54 -6.19
C SER A 183 44.63 -25.32 -6.94
N PRO A 184 45.45 -24.26 -7.11
CA PRO A 184 45.13 -23.26 -8.09
C PRO A 184 45.07 -24.01 -9.42
N GLU A 185 43.88 -24.12 -10.01
CA GLU A 185 43.72 -24.69 -11.34
C GLU A 185 44.80 -24.07 -12.21
N LYS A 186 45.72 -24.90 -12.73
CA LYS A 186 46.62 -24.45 -13.78
C LYS A 186 45.70 -23.99 -14.89
N GLN A 187 45.64 -22.68 -15.14
CA GLN A 187 45.00 -22.15 -16.33
C GLN A 187 45.56 -22.95 -17.50
N VAL A 188 44.74 -23.84 -18.06
CA VAL A 188 45.00 -24.34 -19.40
C VAL A 188 44.86 -23.09 -20.26
N ASN A 189 46.01 -22.55 -20.69
CA ASN A 189 46.09 -21.43 -21.60
C ASN A 189 45.40 -21.79 -22.92
N THR A 190 44.07 -21.72 -22.96
CA THR A 190 43.36 -21.33 -24.17
C THR A 190 43.41 -19.82 -24.19
N GLY A 191 44.51 -19.30 -24.75
CA GLY A 191 44.91 -17.91 -24.61
C GLY A 191 43.80 -16.92 -24.97
N ILE A 192 43.17 -16.34 -23.95
CA ILE A 192 42.67 -14.96 -23.89
C ILE A 192 42.77 -14.55 -22.41
N SER A 193 43.69 -13.64 -22.12
CA SER A 193 43.96 -13.09 -20.79
C SER A 193 43.19 -11.79 -20.58
N ALA A 194 42.32 -11.73 -19.56
CA ALA A 194 41.99 -10.47 -18.87
C ALA A 194 41.29 -10.70 -17.51
N ARG A 195 42.05 -10.39 -16.45
CA ARG A 195 41.64 -9.68 -15.22
C ARG A 195 40.66 -10.36 -14.24
N SER A 196 41.25 -11.03 -13.25
CA SER A 196 40.81 -10.88 -11.85
C SER A 196 41.96 -11.21 -10.90
N SER A 197 42.61 -10.18 -10.37
CA SER A 197 43.79 -10.27 -9.51
C SER A 197 43.44 -9.78 -8.10
N SER A 198 42.77 -10.64 -7.33
CA SER A 198 42.58 -10.40 -5.88
C SER A 198 43.39 -11.40 -5.03
N LEU A 199 43.78 -12.55 -5.60
CA LEU A 199 44.56 -13.59 -4.90
C LEU A 199 46.07 -13.54 -5.23
N ALA A 200 46.44 -12.95 -6.38
CA ALA A 200 47.83 -12.88 -6.83
C ALA A 200 48.70 -11.93 -6.01
N SER A 201 48.12 -10.88 -5.40
CA SER A 201 48.87 -9.87 -4.63
C SER A 201 49.33 -10.35 -3.24
N LEU A 202 48.77 -11.44 -2.72
CA LEU A 202 49.09 -11.97 -1.38
C LEU A 202 50.24 -12.99 -1.37
N MET A 203 50.55 -13.61 -2.51
CA MET A 203 51.53 -14.70 -2.61
C MET A 203 52.98 -14.23 -2.83
N THR A 204 53.24 -12.92 -2.98
CA THR A 204 54.57 -12.38 -3.37
C THR A 204 55.41 -11.87 -2.20
N THR A 205 54.99 -12.07 -0.95
CA THR A 205 55.69 -11.49 0.22
C THR A 205 56.80 -12.38 0.78
N TYR A 206 57.72 -12.90 -0.05
CA TYR A 206 58.99 -13.47 0.45
C TYR A 206 60.12 -13.40 -0.60
N SER A 207 60.84 -12.28 -0.65
CA SER A 207 62.32 -12.18 -0.66
C SER A 207 62.82 -10.85 -1.26
N PRO A 208 63.95 -10.29 -0.75
CA PRO A 208 64.39 -8.95 -1.07
C PRO A 208 65.41 -8.92 -2.22
N SER A 209 65.40 -7.87 -3.04
CA SER A 209 66.57 -7.00 -3.33
C SER A 209 66.42 -6.19 -4.63
N LYS A 210 66.67 -4.89 -4.46
CA LYS A 210 67.34 -3.93 -5.36
C LYS A 210 66.64 -3.45 -6.65
N ASP A 211 66.28 -2.17 -6.58
CA ASP A 211 66.64 -1.08 -7.49
C ASP A 211 66.65 -1.38 -9.00
N ASN A 212 65.72 -0.79 -9.75
CA ASN A 212 66.07 0.39 -10.54
C ASN A 212 64.85 1.14 -11.09
N ASP A 213 65.12 2.41 -11.32
CA ASP A 213 64.29 3.54 -11.70
C ASP A 213 63.67 3.43 -13.12
N ASN A 214 62.53 4.12 -13.31
CA ASN A 214 62.35 5.21 -14.29
C ASN A 214 61.02 5.24 -15.10
N SER A 215 60.42 6.44 -15.04
CA SER A 215 59.58 7.17 -16.01
C SER A 215 58.19 6.66 -16.48
N LEU A 216 57.16 7.32 -15.92
CA LEU A 216 56.11 8.12 -16.59
C LEU A 216 55.83 7.89 -18.10
N VAL A 217 54.62 7.44 -18.45
CA VAL A 217 53.81 8.02 -19.55
C VAL A 217 52.30 7.85 -19.26
N ASN A 218 51.59 8.96 -19.42
CA ASN A 218 50.16 9.19 -19.26
C ASN A 218 49.38 8.91 -20.58
N LYS A 219 48.16 8.33 -20.55
CA LYS A 219 47.05 8.68 -21.49
C LYS A 219 45.73 7.90 -21.28
N ASN A 220 44.72 8.65 -20.81
CA ASN A 220 43.32 8.80 -21.26
C ASN A 220 42.48 7.66 -21.88
N ILE A 221 41.35 7.38 -21.20
CA ILE A 221 39.92 7.45 -21.61
C ILE A 221 39.49 6.80 -22.96
N LYS A 222 38.54 5.84 -22.88
CA LYS A 222 37.26 5.82 -23.65
C LYS A 222 36.34 4.65 -23.24
N SER A 223 35.09 4.96 -22.91
CA SER A 223 33.92 4.06 -23.04
C SER A 223 33.47 3.99 -24.52
N PRO A 224 32.70 2.97 -24.96
CA PRO A 224 31.22 3.08 -24.88
C PRO A 224 30.40 1.76 -24.77
N GLU A 225 29.16 1.94 -24.28
CA GLU A 225 27.85 1.39 -24.71
C GLU A 225 27.42 -0.10 -24.60
N LYS A 226 26.12 -0.26 -24.27
CA LYS A 226 25.26 -1.47 -24.13
C LYS A 226 24.85 -2.04 -25.51
N PRO A 227 24.31 -3.28 -25.63
CA PRO A 227 22.89 -3.63 -25.37
C PRO A 227 22.79 -5.03 -24.68
N GLY A 228 21.67 -5.63 -24.27
CA GLY A 228 20.23 -5.46 -24.45
C GLY A 228 19.51 -6.60 -23.70
N MET A 229 18.24 -6.37 -23.42
CA MET A 229 17.29 -7.18 -22.64
C MET A 229 17.06 -8.60 -23.19
N ASN A 230 16.82 -9.59 -22.33
CA ASN A 230 15.83 -10.66 -22.56
C ASN A 230 15.31 -11.23 -21.22
N ARG A 231 14.00 -11.14 -21.04
CA ARG A 231 13.23 -11.70 -19.92
C ARG A 231 12.86 -13.15 -20.23
N SER A 232 12.75 -13.95 -19.17
CA SER A 232 11.57 -14.76 -18.80
C SER A 232 11.96 -16.18 -18.37
N THR A 233 11.85 -16.46 -17.08
CA THR A 233 11.45 -17.79 -16.59
C THR A 233 10.39 -17.60 -15.52
N SER A 234 9.30 -18.32 -15.72
CA SER A 234 7.97 -18.10 -15.16
C SER A 234 7.83 -18.65 -13.74
N LEU A 235 7.14 -17.87 -12.91
CA LEU A 235 6.69 -18.11 -11.53
C LEU A 235 6.02 -19.49 -11.28
N ALA A 236 5.57 -20.15 -12.35
CA ALA A 236 4.84 -21.43 -12.31
C ALA A 236 5.68 -22.63 -11.82
N ALA A 237 7.01 -22.56 -11.88
CA ALA A 237 7.88 -23.67 -11.48
C ALA A 237 8.01 -23.86 -9.96
N LEU A 238 7.66 -22.86 -9.15
CA LEU A 238 7.81 -22.90 -7.69
C LEU A 238 6.56 -23.39 -6.94
N MET A 239 5.40 -23.47 -7.59
CA MET A 239 4.12 -23.80 -6.92
C MET A 239 3.74 -25.29 -6.96
N ASN A 240 4.54 -26.16 -7.59
CA ASN A 240 4.13 -27.55 -7.86
C ASN A 240 4.74 -28.61 -6.93
N GLN A 241 4.75 -28.36 -5.63
CA GLN A 241 4.94 -29.41 -4.62
C GLN A 241 4.07 -29.14 -3.39
N SER A 242 2.76 -29.39 -3.52
CA SER A 242 1.94 -30.04 -2.48
C SER A 242 0.44 -29.97 -2.83
N SER A 243 -0.07 -31.00 -3.51
CA SER A 243 -1.49 -31.36 -3.39
C SER A 243 -1.71 -32.86 -3.60
N SER A 244 -2.10 -33.55 -2.53
CA SER A 244 -2.97 -34.73 -2.51
C SER A 244 -3.17 -35.10 -1.03
N LYS A 245 -4.35 -35.30 -0.46
CA LYS A 245 -5.72 -35.46 -0.95
C LYS A 245 -6.67 -35.29 0.25
N ASP A 246 -7.81 -34.66 -0.02
CA ASP A 246 -9.19 -34.95 0.40
C ASP A 246 -9.46 -35.70 1.72
N GLU A 247 -10.30 -35.10 2.57
CA GLU A 247 -11.59 -35.70 2.96
C GLU A 247 -12.65 -34.61 3.16
N ASP A 248 -13.75 -34.75 2.42
CA ASP A 248 -15.04 -34.10 2.61
C ASP A 248 -15.68 -34.51 3.93
N GLN A 249 -16.26 -33.56 4.66
CA GLN A 249 -17.55 -33.80 5.32
C GLN A 249 -18.30 -32.50 5.59
N THR A 250 -19.35 -32.33 4.80
CA THR A 250 -20.50 -31.44 5.03
C THR A 250 -21.31 -31.96 6.21
N THR A 251 -21.61 -31.11 7.19
CA THR A 251 -22.79 -31.29 8.04
C THR A 251 -23.43 -29.94 8.29
N ASP A 252 -24.52 -29.71 7.56
CA ASP A 252 -25.63 -28.87 7.98
C ASP A 252 -26.13 -29.32 9.35
N THR A 253 -26.50 -28.38 10.21
CA THR A 253 -27.47 -28.64 11.27
C THR A 253 -28.28 -27.37 11.50
N GLU A 254 -29.49 -27.39 10.92
CA GLU A 254 -30.62 -26.57 11.34
C GLU A 254 -31.17 -27.06 12.69
N GLU A 255 -31.81 -26.11 13.38
CA GLU A 255 -32.88 -26.24 14.39
C GLU A 255 -32.63 -26.94 15.74
N SER A 256 -32.86 -26.19 16.82
CA SER A 256 -33.90 -26.54 17.79
C SER A 256 -34.43 -25.29 18.49
N GLU A 257 -35.74 -25.09 18.38
CA GLU A 257 -36.58 -24.21 19.18
C GLU A 257 -36.79 -24.76 20.62
N GLU A 258 -37.66 -24.07 21.36
CA GLU A 258 -38.33 -24.36 22.64
C GLU A 258 -37.80 -23.57 23.85
N GLU A 259 -38.49 -22.48 24.22
CA GLU A 259 -39.72 -22.39 25.08
C GLU A 259 -39.29 -22.20 26.56
N ASP A 260 -39.95 -21.48 27.48
CA ASP A 260 -41.19 -20.73 27.57
C ASP A 260 -41.17 -19.99 28.95
N THR A 261 -42.08 -19.02 29.13
CA THR A 261 -42.58 -18.39 30.39
C THR A 261 -41.67 -17.36 31.07
N SER A 262 -42.16 -16.21 31.57
CA SER A 262 -43.50 -15.89 32.08
C SER A 262 -43.88 -14.41 31.91
N GLU A 263 -45.19 -14.22 31.73
CA GLU A 263 -45.98 -13.01 31.86
C GLU A 263 -45.65 -12.17 33.11
N GLU A 264 -45.76 -10.85 33.01
CA GLU A 264 -46.55 -10.08 33.99
C GLU A 264 -47.14 -8.83 33.33
N THR A 265 -48.47 -8.79 33.38
CA THR A 265 -49.39 -7.78 32.86
C THR A 265 -49.47 -6.53 33.74
N GLU A 266 -49.96 -5.44 33.13
CA GLU A 266 -50.53 -4.25 33.75
C GLU A 266 -51.32 -4.52 35.05
N SER A 267 -51.24 -3.61 36.03
CA SER A 267 -52.37 -2.87 36.59
C SER A 267 -52.07 -2.33 38.00
N ARG A 268 -51.83 -1.00 38.12
CA ARG A 268 -52.51 -0.09 39.06
C ARG A 268 -52.06 1.34 38.92
#